data_AF-A0A1V9XXQ5-F1
#
_entry.id   AF-A0A1V9XXQ5-F1
#
_cell.length_a   1.000
_cell.length_b   1.000
_cell.length_c   1.000
_cell.angle_alpha   90.00
_cell.angle_beta   90.00
_cell.angle_gamma   90.00
#
_symmetry.space_group_name_H-M   'P 1'
#
loop_
_entity.id
_entity.type
_entity.pdbx_description
1 polymer ?
#
loop_
_entity_poly.entity_id
_entity_poly.type
_entity_poly.pdbx_seq_one_letter_code
_entity_poly.pdbx_strand_id
1 'polypeptide(L)'
;MVYLNTTLRVGFMPIIPYVKLEADGSVWGEVASKLGNISESIGLKLDLTLVWTLPEDMKWGTRLPNGSWEGMVGMGANGLVDIIHGPNPRAVFLDNEYDPSSNFAYEDLYVMATIPSKYLPQSVSFNIFDVETGIALLCILVLSTLLGMTARKIESIFEAKNVSFWSAEIIMGYGKTITQEGTRVIGGGTANQVLFGSWMIASFFFMNFVTTSLKSGLLIQLPYPRFETMADISTKPDVKPMMAHIIATVFKATPTETYQKLIEQLERHQSYTNPRDMFTPEIWQEMAGGKAVLFATQKMAESCLPSLCPTLGAYAYALKERPYQMQLLWYFVRTVPKEIQDAINIRTDWLNEHKTRWYTDYKTIAQNRYFCYLRKEARAQVSDYEALNVGQFSPFILLYLVCSGAAILSFVAERVWYRIQTGNIHLKRIQTANAKRRRRRAGTQVFI
;
A
#
# COMPACT_ATOMS: atom_id res chain seq x y z
N MET A 1 -25.98 -14.27 -46.62
CA MET A 1 -27.13 -13.35 -46.85
C MET A 1 -26.61 -11.94 -46.68
N VAL A 2 -27.08 -10.99 -47.48
CA VAL A 2 -26.66 -9.58 -47.40
C VAL A 2 -27.90 -8.74 -47.07
N TYR A 3 -27.84 -7.96 -46.00
CA TYR A 3 -28.99 -7.21 -45.47
C TYR A 3 -28.95 -5.71 -45.85
N LEU A 4 -28.69 -5.41 -47.14
CA LEU A 4 -28.32 -4.06 -47.64
C LEU A 4 -29.31 -2.91 -47.35
N ASN A 5 -30.55 -3.24 -46.98
CA ASN A 5 -31.62 -2.26 -46.70
C ASN A 5 -32.13 -2.31 -45.26
N THR A 6 -31.55 -3.13 -44.39
CA THR A 6 -31.94 -3.17 -42.99
C THR A 6 -31.09 -2.20 -42.19
N THR A 7 -31.78 -1.38 -41.42
CA THR A 7 -31.19 -0.35 -40.57
C THR A 7 -31.54 -0.65 -39.12
N LEU A 8 -30.54 -0.83 -38.26
CA LEU A 8 -30.75 -1.11 -36.83
C LEU A 8 -30.34 0.10 -35.99
N ARG A 9 -31.13 0.37 -34.94
CA ARG A 9 -30.85 1.36 -33.90
C ARG A 9 -30.12 0.70 -32.74
N VAL A 10 -29.07 1.34 -32.26
CA VAL A 10 -28.12 0.82 -31.27
C VAL A 10 -27.97 1.81 -30.10
N GLY A 11 -28.40 1.42 -28.90
CA GLY A 11 -28.16 2.22 -27.69
C GLY A 11 -26.83 1.81 -27.06
N PHE A 12 -25.98 2.75 -26.67
CA PHE A 12 -24.74 2.47 -25.94
C PHE A 12 -24.43 3.58 -24.93
N MET A 13 -23.42 3.33 -24.09
CA MET A 13 -22.87 4.30 -23.15
C MET A 13 -21.38 4.49 -23.42
N PRO A 14 -20.86 5.74 -23.45
CA PRO A 14 -19.46 6.02 -23.70
C PRO A 14 -18.64 5.63 -22.46
N ILE A 15 -18.14 4.40 -22.47
CA ILE A 15 -17.28 3.83 -21.43
C ILE A 15 -15.97 3.42 -22.09
N ILE A 16 -14.91 4.17 -21.82
CA ILE A 16 -13.55 3.82 -22.27
C ILE A 16 -13.09 2.57 -21.52
N PRO A 17 -12.49 1.55 -22.18
CA PRO A 17 -12.08 1.48 -23.59
C PRO A 17 -13.12 0.91 -24.59
N TYR A 18 -14.30 0.56 -24.11
CA TYR A 18 -15.31 -0.16 -24.90
C TYR A 18 -15.93 0.69 -26.00
N VAL A 19 -16.31 1.91 -25.63
CA VAL A 19 -16.98 2.87 -26.50
C VAL A 19 -16.49 4.27 -26.14
N LYS A 20 -15.97 4.99 -27.14
CA LYS A 20 -15.62 6.41 -27.04
C LYS A 20 -16.30 7.15 -28.19
N LEU A 21 -16.97 8.23 -27.84
CA LEU A 21 -17.57 9.18 -28.77
C LEU A 21 -16.58 10.34 -28.99
N GLU A 22 -16.20 10.59 -30.24
CA GLU A 22 -15.39 11.73 -30.62
C GLU A 22 -16.25 12.96 -30.92
N ALA A 23 -15.61 14.13 -30.98
CA ALA A 23 -16.28 15.40 -31.22
C ALA A 23 -16.94 15.51 -32.61
N ASP A 24 -16.47 14.73 -33.59
CA ASP A 24 -17.05 14.64 -34.94
C ASP A 24 -18.25 13.68 -35.02
N GLY A 25 -18.66 13.08 -33.89
CA GLY A 25 -19.73 12.09 -33.82
C GLY A 25 -19.29 10.68 -34.22
N SER A 26 -18.02 10.48 -34.60
CA SER A 26 -17.49 9.14 -34.84
C SER A 26 -17.33 8.39 -33.52
N VAL A 27 -17.53 7.07 -33.60
CA VAL A 27 -17.35 6.21 -32.45
C VAL A 27 -16.43 5.07 -32.75
N TRP A 28 -15.59 4.82 -31.76
CA TRP A 28 -14.65 3.73 -31.74
C TRP A 28 -14.53 3.15 -30.35
N GLY A 29 -13.74 2.09 -30.22
CA GLY A 29 -13.55 1.34 -28.99
C GLY A 29 -13.74 -0.14 -29.25
N GLU A 30 -13.34 -0.99 -28.32
CA GLU A 30 -13.32 -2.43 -28.58
C GLU A 30 -14.70 -2.97 -28.99
N VAL A 31 -15.74 -2.51 -28.31
CA VAL A 31 -17.11 -3.01 -28.43
C VAL A 31 -17.79 -2.33 -29.61
N ALA A 32 -17.57 -1.04 -29.81
CA ALA A 32 -18.06 -0.32 -30.99
C ALA A 32 -17.46 -0.87 -32.30
N SER A 33 -16.14 -1.02 -32.37
CA SER A 33 -15.45 -1.52 -33.57
C SER A 33 -15.84 -2.95 -33.91
N LYS A 34 -16.03 -3.82 -32.91
CA LYS A 34 -16.52 -5.20 -33.13
C LYS A 34 -17.91 -5.20 -33.79
N LEU A 35 -18.88 -4.47 -33.23
CA LEU A 35 -20.23 -4.44 -33.81
C LEU A 35 -20.23 -3.77 -35.19
N GLY A 36 -19.48 -2.68 -35.37
CA GLY A 36 -19.32 -1.99 -36.65
C GLY A 36 -18.82 -2.94 -37.74
N ASN A 37 -17.73 -3.65 -37.49
CA ASN A 37 -17.16 -4.59 -38.45
C ASN A 37 -18.08 -5.78 -38.73
N ILE A 38 -18.77 -6.30 -37.70
CA ILE A 38 -19.78 -7.35 -37.90
C ILE A 38 -20.87 -6.83 -38.84
N SER A 39 -21.43 -5.65 -38.56
CA SER A 39 -22.53 -5.07 -39.34
C SER A 39 -22.14 -4.83 -40.80
N GLU A 40 -20.96 -4.25 -41.04
CA GLU A 40 -20.41 -4.02 -42.37
C GLU A 40 -20.23 -5.34 -43.14
N SER A 41 -19.72 -6.39 -42.48
CA SER A 41 -19.46 -7.69 -43.10
C SER A 41 -20.71 -8.44 -43.58
N ILE A 42 -21.89 -8.11 -43.03
CA ILE A 42 -23.19 -8.69 -43.43
C ILE A 42 -24.07 -7.70 -44.20
N GLY A 43 -23.50 -6.54 -44.55
CA GLY A 43 -24.18 -5.47 -45.28
C GLY A 43 -25.32 -4.82 -44.50
N LEU A 44 -25.32 -4.89 -43.17
CA LEU A 44 -26.24 -4.14 -42.33
C LEU A 44 -25.78 -2.69 -42.25
N LYS A 45 -26.73 -1.76 -42.39
CA LYS A 45 -26.49 -0.37 -42.03
C LYS A 45 -26.84 -0.23 -40.56
N LEU A 46 -25.88 0.22 -39.76
CA LEU A 46 -26.22 0.78 -38.46
C LEU A 46 -26.64 2.21 -38.75
N ASP A 47 -27.89 2.57 -38.44
CA ASP A 47 -28.19 3.99 -38.30
C ASP A 47 -27.35 4.41 -37.12
N LEU A 48 -26.39 5.30 -37.35
CA LEU A 48 -25.61 5.94 -36.30
C LEU A 48 -26.05 7.41 -36.16
N THR A 49 -26.99 7.86 -36.98
CA THR A 49 -27.45 9.26 -37.09
C THR A 49 -28.65 9.58 -36.18
N LEU A 50 -29.51 8.59 -35.85
CA LEU A 50 -30.53 8.67 -34.79
C LEU A 50 -30.07 8.05 -33.45
N VAL A 51 -28.81 7.57 -33.41
CA VAL A 51 -28.43 6.35 -32.68
C VAL A 51 -27.17 6.56 -31.84
N TRP A 52 -27.09 7.72 -31.22
CA TRP A 52 -26.28 7.93 -30.02
C TRP A 52 -27.13 8.58 -28.94
N THR A 53 -28.35 8.06 -28.75
CA THR A 53 -29.16 8.37 -27.58
C THR A 53 -28.45 7.83 -26.35
N LEU A 54 -27.56 8.66 -25.82
CA LEU A 54 -27.19 8.59 -24.42
C LEU A 54 -28.52 8.56 -23.66
N PRO A 55 -28.74 7.58 -22.78
CA PRO A 55 -29.91 7.65 -21.95
C PRO A 55 -29.83 8.98 -21.20
N GLU A 56 -30.94 9.72 -21.09
CA GLU A 56 -30.94 11.08 -20.51
C GLU A 56 -30.37 11.09 -19.09
N ASP A 57 -30.52 9.97 -18.38
CA ASP A 57 -30.01 9.73 -17.04
C ASP A 57 -28.54 9.26 -17.00
N MET A 58 -27.93 8.99 -18.16
CA MET A 58 -26.59 8.40 -18.34
C MET A 58 -26.42 7.07 -17.60
N LYS A 59 -27.51 6.34 -17.32
CA LYS A 59 -27.49 5.09 -16.57
C LYS A 59 -27.51 3.89 -17.50
N TRP A 60 -27.01 2.79 -16.97
CA TRP A 60 -27.04 1.52 -17.69
C TRP A 60 -28.47 1.01 -17.84
N GLY A 61 -29.15 0.96 -16.70
CA GLY A 61 -30.54 0.60 -16.60
C GLY A 61 -30.79 -0.27 -15.38
N THR A 62 -31.76 0.16 -14.59
CA THR A 62 -32.24 -0.51 -13.38
C THR A 62 -33.74 -0.69 -13.50
N ARG A 63 -34.27 -1.79 -12.97
CA ARG A 63 -35.71 -1.95 -12.88
C ARG A 63 -36.24 -1.09 -11.74
N LEU A 64 -37.15 -0.18 -12.05
CA LEU A 64 -37.83 0.64 -11.08
C LEU A 64 -38.94 -0.16 -10.36
N PRO A 65 -39.39 0.26 -9.16
CA PRO A 65 -40.44 -0.44 -8.42
C PRO A 65 -41.77 -0.58 -9.17
N ASN A 66 -42.05 0.33 -10.11
CA ASN A 66 -43.22 0.28 -10.99
C ASN A 66 -43.10 -0.75 -12.14
N GLY A 67 -41.98 -1.48 -12.19
CA GLY A 67 -41.71 -2.48 -13.22
C GLY A 67 -41.07 -1.93 -14.50
N SER A 68 -41.02 -0.60 -14.69
CA SER A 68 -40.35 0.04 -15.82
C SER A 68 -38.83 0.01 -15.69
N TRP A 69 -38.14 0.27 -16.80
CA TRP A 69 -36.69 0.27 -16.88
C TRP A 69 -36.16 1.68 -17.16
N GLU A 70 -35.09 2.06 -16.48
CA GLU A 70 -34.33 3.29 -16.78
C GLU A 70 -33.11 3.00 -17.68
N GLY A 71 -32.33 4.01 -18.05
CA GLY A 71 -31.08 3.84 -18.80
C GLY A 71 -31.23 3.23 -20.21
N MET A 72 -30.14 2.64 -20.70
CA MET A 72 -30.11 1.94 -22.00
C MET A 72 -31.07 0.75 -22.03
N VAL A 73 -31.24 0.06 -20.91
CA VAL A 73 -32.21 -1.03 -20.78
C VAL A 73 -33.63 -0.48 -20.98
N GLY A 74 -33.97 0.67 -20.39
CA GLY A 74 -35.24 1.36 -20.61
C GLY A 74 -35.50 1.71 -22.07
N MET A 75 -34.47 2.14 -22.80
CA MET A 75 -34.59 2.46 -24.21
C MET A 75 -34.94 1.22 -25.07
N GLY A 76 -34.37 0.06 -24.74
CA GLY A 76 -34.75 -1.21 -25.38
C GLY A 76 -36.20 -1.59 -25.08
N ALA A 77 -36.62 -1.48 -23.82
CA ALA A 77 -37.98 -1.80 -23.39
C ALA A 77 -39.04 -0.91 -24.06
N ASN A 78 -38.69 0.37 -24.29
CA ASN A 78 -39.55 1.36 -24.95
C ASN A 78 -39.48 1.31 -26.48
N GLY A 79 -38.74 0.36 -27.08
CA GLY A 79 -38.60 0.22 -28.53
C GLY A 79 -37.87 1.37 -29.21
N LEU A 80 -37.06 2.14 -28.46
CA LEU A 80 -36.26 3.25 -28.98
C LEU A 80 -34.99 2.76 -29.68
N VAL A 81 -34.47 1.61 -29.26
CA VAL A 81 -33.30 0.95 -29.85
C VAL A 81 -33.62 -0.50 -30.16
N ASP A 82 -32.90 -1.08 -31.11
CA ASP A 82 -33.01 -2.48 -31.53
C ASP A 82 -31.91 -3.35 -30.88
N ILE A 83 -30.75 -2.75 -30.58
CA ILE A 83 -29.63 -3.39 -29.89
C ILE A 83 -29.21 -2.54 -28.68
N ILE A 84 -29.08 -3.17 -27.52
CA ILE A 84 -28.42 -2.60 -26.35
C ILE A 84 -26.95 -3.02 -26.38
N HIS A 85 -26.09 -2.06 -26.71
CA HIS A 85 -24.67 -2.21 -26.97
C HIS A 85 -23.83 -1.63 -25.83
N GLY A 86 -22.74 -2.32 -25.51
CA GLY A 86 -21.85 -1.95 -24.42
C GLY A 86 -21.23 -3.19 -23.76
N PRO A 87 -20.37 -2.98 -22.75
CA PRO A 87 -19.86 -4.08 -21.93
C PRO A 87 -20.96 -4.63 -21.00
N ASN A 88 -22.04 -5.22 -21.55
CA ASN A 88 -23.10 -5.82 -20.73
C ASN A 88 -22.64 -7.13 -20.13
N PRO A 89 -22.43 -7.25 -18.80
CA PRO A 89 -22.32 -8.55 -18.18
C PRO A 89 -23.66 -9.27 -18.35
N ARG A 90 -23.59 -10.55 -18.69
CA ARG A 90 -24.76 -11.42 -18.72
C ARG A 90 -25.49 -11.39 -17.38
N ALA A 91 -26.78 -11.12 -17.40
CA ALA A 91 -27.61 -11.11 -16.21
C ALA A 91 -28.98 -11.73 -16.48
N VAL A 92 -29.43 -12.61 -15.57
CA VAL A 92 -30.71 -13.34 -15.70
C VAL A 92 -31.89 -12.40 -15.92
N PHE A 93 -31.90 -11.24 -15.26
CA PHE A 93 -32.98 -10.27 -15.43
C PHE A 93 -33.01 -9.62 -16.81
N LEU A 94 -31.86 -9.48 -17.49
CA LEU A 94 -31.81 -8.99 -18.87
C LEU A 94 -32.17 -10.09 -19.86
N ASP A 95 -31.70 -11.32 -19.63
CA ASP A 95 -32.04 -12.50 -20.44
C ASP A 95 -33.57 -12.78 -20.45
N ASN A 96 -34.30 -12.33 -19.41
CA ASN A 96 -35.75 -12.43 -19.34
C ASN A 96 -36.49 -11.38 -20.18
N GLU A 97 -35.85 -10.26 -20.51
CA GLU A 97 -36.46 -9.11 -21.22
C GLU A 97 -35.97 -9.02 -22.67
N TYR A 98 -34.74 -9.47 -22.93
CA TYR A 98 -34.04 -9.35 -24.21
C TYR A 98 -33.45 -10.69 -24.63
N ASP A 99 -33.15 -10.82 -25.92
CA ASP A 99 -32.44 -11.98 -26.44
C ASP A 99 -30.92 -11.70 -26.36
N PRO A 100 -30.14 -12.46 -25.58
CA PRO A 100 -28.70 -12.25 -25.48
C PRO A 100 -27.99 -12.74 -26.73
N SER A 101 -26.94 -12.02 -27.14
CA SER A 101 -26.03 -12.50 -28.19
C SER A 101 -25.08 -13.59 -27.69
N SER A 102 -24.28 -14.13 -28.62
CA SER A 102 -23.03 -14.81 -28.27
C SER A 102 -22.12 -13.86 -27.49
N ASN A 103 -21.36 -14.41 -26.53
CA ASN A 103 -20.42 -13.63 -25.72
C ASN A 103 -19.31 -13.06 -26.62
N PHE A 104 -19.14 -11.74 -26.70
CA PHE A 104 -18.10 -11.12 -27.53
C PHE A 104 -16.76 -10.90 -26.78
N ALA A 105 -16.78 -11.03 -25.46
CA ALA A 105 -15.59 -10.94 -24.61
C ALA A 105 -15.83 -11.59 -23.23
N TYR A 106 -14.74 -12.02 -22.59
CA TYR A 106 -14.71 -12.40 -21.18
C TYR A 106 -13.78 -11.46 -20.45
N GLU A 107 -14.25 -10.89 -19.35
CA GLU A 107 -13.47 -9.92 -18.58
C GLU A 107 -13.53 -10.18 -17.10
N ASP A 108 -12.36 -10.16 -16.48
CA ASP A 108 -12.26 -10.29 -15.04
C ASP A 108 -12.62 -8.94 -14.39
N LEU A 109 -13.53 -9.00 -13.43
CA LEU A 109 -13.80 -7.89 -12.52
C LEU A 109 -12.61 -7.75 -11.58
N TYR A 110 -11.98 -6.59 -11.58
CA TYR A 110 -10.88 -6.25 -10.70
C TYR A 110 -11.39 -5.41 -9.55
N VAL A 111 -10.79 -5.62 -8.39
CA VAL A 111 -10.90 -4.70 -7.27
C VAL A 111 -9.59 -3.95 -7.19
N MET A 112 -9.66 -2.66 -7.40
CA MET A 112 -8.52 -1.77 -7.34
C MET A 112 -8.49 -1.07 -6.00
N ALA A 113 -7.28 -0.91 -5.49
CA ALA A 113 -6.98 -0.09 -4.34
C ALA A 113 -5.67 0.65 -4.61
N THR A 114 -5.32 1.58 -3.74
CA THR A 114 -4.05 2.31 -3.84
C THR A 114 -3.28 2.26 -2.54
N ILE A 115 -1.97 2.47 -2.65
CA ILE A 115 -1.03 2.57 -1.54
C ILE A 115 -0.16 3.82 -1.74
N PRO A 116 0.27 4.50 -0.68
CA PRO A 116 1.08 5.71 -0.79
C PRO A 116 2.48 5.42 -1.36
N SER A 117 3.01 4.22 -1.10
CA SER A 117 4.33 3.78 -1.56
C SER A 117 4.30 2.30 -1.89
N LYS A 118 5.16 1.86 -2.82
CA LYS A 118 5.32 0.44 -3.17
C LYS A 118 5.73 -0.40 -1.95
N TYR A 119 6.57 0.19 -1.11
CA TYR A 119 7.23 -0.44 0.03
C TYR A 119 7.01 0.38 1.30
N LEU A 120 7.06 -0.28 2.44
CA LEU A 120 7.06 0.40 3.74
C LEU A 120 8.33 1.26 3.87
N PRO A 121 8.26 2.41 4.56
CA PRO A 121 9.45 3.16 4.94
C PRO A 121 10.40 2.23 5.70
N GLN A 122 11.67 2.16 5.28
CA GLN A 122 12.64 1.27 5.93
C GLN A 122 12.84 1.59 7.42
N SER A 123 12.51 2.81 7.88
CA SER A 123 12.49 3.16 9.31
C SER A 123 11.66 2.20 10.16
N VAL A 124 10.59 1.63 9.59
CA VAL A 124 9.74 0.62 10.24
C VAL A 124 10.37 -0.78 10.18
N SER A 125 11.19 -1.04 9.16
CA SER A 125 11.87 -2.32 8.94
C SER A 125 13.13 -2.53 9.79
N PHE A 126 13.65 -1.51 10.48
CA PHE A 126 14.86 -1.62 11.30
C PHE A 126 14.66 -2.22 12.69
N ASN A 127 13.46 -2.72 13.02
CA ASN A 127 13.29 -3.62 14.16
C ASN A 127 13.93 -4.97 13.83
N ILE A 128 15.27 -5.02 13.95
CA ILE A 128 16.08 -6.25 13.82
C ILE A 128 15.68 -7.26 14.89
N PHE A 129 15.23 -6.75 16.04
CA PHE A 129 14.88 -7.52 17.21
C PHE A 129 13.50 -7.11 17.71
N ASP A 130 12.76 -8.11 18.17
CA ASP A 130 11.63 -7.85 19.04
C ASP A 130 12.10 -7.16 20.32
N VAL A 131 11.23 -6.34 20.93
CA VAL A 131 11.54 -5.54 22.11
C VAL A 131 12.03 -6.42 23.26
N GLU A 132 11.45 -7.62 23.38
CA GLU A 132 11.81 -8.66 24.34
C GLU A 132 13.27 -9.09 24.20
N THR A 133 13.77 -9.24 22.97
CA THR A 133 15.17 -9.60 22.71
C THR A 133 16.11 -8.46 23.10
N GLY A 134 15.73 -7.21 22.79
CA GLY A 134 16.47 -6.02 23.24
C GLY A 134 16.58 -5.94 24.77
N ILE A 135 15.47 -6.17 25.47
CA ILE A 135 15.43 -6.20 26.94
C ILE A 135 16.29 -7.34 27.49
N ALA A 136 16.20 -8.54 26.90
CA ALA A 136 17.01 -9.69 27.31
C ALA A 136 18.52 -9.38 27.19
N LEU A 137 18.96 -8.78 26.09
CA LEU A 137 20.36 -8.38 25.88
C LEU A 137 20.82 -7.36 26.93
N LEU A 138 19.98 -6.37 27.24
CA LEU A 138 20.28 -5.39 28.29
C LEU A 138 20.41 -6.08 29.65
N CYS A 139 19.50 -7.01 29.98
CA CYS A 139 19.54 -7.78 31.21
C CYS A 139 20.81 -8.64 31.31
N ILE A 140 21.23 -9.31 30.23
CA ILE A 140 22.45 -10.12 30.20
C ILE A 140 23.69 -9.24 30.36
N LEU A 141 23.72 -8.05 29.73
CA LEU A 141 24.80 -7.08 29.91
C LEU A 141 24.88 -6.64 31.37
N VAL A 142 23.76 -6.24 31.98
CA VAL A 142 23.70 -5.84 33.40
C VAL A 142 24.15 -7.00 34.29
N LEU A 143 23.66 -8.22 34.06
CA LEU A 143 24.06 -9.38 34.84
C LEU A 143 25.55 -9.70 34.72
N SER A 144 26.11 -9.63 33.51
CA SER A 144 27.53 -9.87 33.25
C SER A 144 28.42 -8.82 33.92
N THR A 145 28.00 -7.55 33.92
CA THR A 145 28.71 -6.47 34.64
C THR A 145 28.63 -6.65 36.16
N LEU A 146 27.48 -7.05 36.71
CA LEU A 146 27.32 -7.39 38.13
C LEU A 146 28.23 -8.55 38.54
N LEU A 147 28.26 -9.63 37.74
CA LEU A 147 29.12 -10.78 37.99
C LEU A 147 30.60 -10.41 37.93
N GLY A 148 31.03 -9.65 36.91
CA GLY A 148 32.40 -9.15 36.81
C GLY A 148 32.80 -8.25 37.98
N MET A 149 31.88 -7.40 38.47
CA MET A 149 32.09 -6.62 39.68
C MET A 149 32.25 -7.51 40.92
N THR A 150 31.40 -8.53 41.09
CA THR A 150 31.51 -9.44 42.24
C THR A 150 32.80 -10.25 42.23
N ALA A 151 33.21 -10.78 41.08
CA ALA A 151 34.44 -11.56 40.95
C ALA A 151 35.68 -10.72 41.26
N ARG A 152 35.75 -9.48 40.75
CA ARG A 152 36.83 -8.53 41.10
C ARG A 152 36.85 -8.17 42.59
N LYS A 153 35.68 -8.08 43.23
CA LYS A 153 35.58 -7.73 44.65
C LYS A 153 36.13 -8.88 45.50
N ILE A 154 35.79 -10.11 45.14
CA ILE A 154 36.31 -11.31 45.79
C ILE A 154 37.83 -11.37 45.64
N GLU A 155 38.37 -11.18 44.42
CA GLU A 155 39.82 -11.14 44.18
C GLU A 155 40.53 -10.04 45.00
N SER A 156 39.97 -8.83 45.08
CA SER A 156 40.52 -7.72 45.86
C SER A 156 40.57 -8.03 47.37
N ILE A 157 39.56 -8.74 47.90
CA ILE A 157 39.54 -9.18 49.30
C ILE A 157 40.67 -10.19 49.55
N PHE A 158 40.86 -11.16 48.65
CA PHE A 158 41.89 -12.19 48.80
C PHE A 158 43.32 -11.64 48.63
N GLU A 159 43.54 -10.69 47.72
CA GLU A 159 44.88 -10.11 47.48
C GLU A 159 45.23 -8.97 48.45
N ALA A 160 44.33 -8.57 49.35
CA ALA A 160 44.47 -7.40 50.23
C ALA A 160 44.84 -6.10 49.48
N LYS A 161 44.58 -6.02 48.18
CA LYS A 161 44.81 -4.83 47.36
C LYS A 161 43.59 -3.92 47.45
N ASN A 162 43.83 -2.66 47.77
CA ASN A 162 42.80 -1.63 47.78
C ASN A 162 42.53 -1.16 46.34
N VAL A 163 41.81 -1.97 45.57
CA VAL A 163 41.47 -1.67 44.18
C VAL A 163 40.30 -0.68 44.17
N SER A 164 40.50 0.52 43.64
CA SER A 164 39.40 1.48 43.51
C SER A 164 38.39 0.94 42.49
N PHE A 165 37.19 0.66 42.96
CA PHE A 165 36.11 0.11 42.15
C PHE A 165 35.49 1.18 41.26
N TRP A 166 35.81 1.16 39.96
CA TRP A 166 35.11 1.96 38.96
C TRP A 166 34.15 1.06 38.18
N SER A 167 32.92 0.92 38.68
CA SER A 167 31.84 0.17 38.01
C SER A 167 31.63 0.61 36.55
N ALA A 168 31.79 1.91 36.29
CA ALA A 168 31.73 2.48 34.95
C ALA A 168 32.79 1.88 34.00
N GLU A 169 34.00 1.59 34.47
CA GLU A 169 35.07 1.03 33.63
C GLU A 169 34.74 -0.40 33.21
N ILE A 170 34.16 -1.19 34.12
CA ILE A 170 33.70 -2.56 33.83
C ILE A 170 32.54 -2.52 32.83
N ILE A 171 31.52 -1.71 33.08
CA ILE A 171 30.37 -1.55 32.17
C ILE A 171 30.84 -1.12 30.77
N MET A 172 31.73 -0.13 30.68
CA MET A 172 32.32 0.31 29.42
C MET A 172 33.18 -0.78 28.77
N GLY A 173 33.87 -1.61 29.57
CA GLY A 173 34.64 -2.74 29.07
C GLY A 173 33.77 -3.78 28.38
N TYR A 174 32.67 -4.19 29.00
CA TYR A 174 31.69 -5.12 28.41
C TYR A 174 30.94 -4.48 27.23
N GLY A 175 30.64 -3.19 27.29
CA GLY A 175 30.03 -2.44 26.20
C GLY A 175 30.94 -2.35 24.96
N LYS A 176 32.24 -2.07 25.16
CA LYS A 176 33.23 -2.02 24.07
C LYS A 176 33.37 -3.35 23.34
N THR A 177 33.32 -4.48 24.05
CA THR A 177 33.40 -5.79 23.37
C THR A 177 32.15 -6.12 22.57
N ILE A 178 30.96 -5.63 22.97
CA ILE A 178 29.76 -5.73 22.11
C ILE A 178 30.03 -4.99 20.80
N THR A 179 30.61 -3.79 20.84
CA THR A 179 30.96 -3.02 19.64
C THR A 179 32.24 -3.50 18.95
N GLN A 180 32.79 -4.65 19.36
CA GLN A 180 34.05 -5.23 18.85
C GLN A 180 35.27 -4.31 19.00
N GLU A 181 35.22 -3.36 19.94
CA GLU A 181 36.37 -2.56 20.32
C GLU A 181 37.24 -3.29 21.34
N GLY A 182 38.56 -3.12 21.22
CA GLY A 182 39.51 -3.64 22.20
C GLY A 182 39.29 -2.99 23.57
N THR A 183 39.29 -3.80 24.63
CA THR A 183 39.22 -3.32 26.01
C THR A 183 40.46 -3.74 26.80
N ARG A 184 40.88 -2.87 27.72
CA ARG A 184 41.96 -3.15 28.69
C ARG A 184 41.45 -3.75 29.99
N VAL A 185 40.13 -3.88 30.12
CA VAL A 185 39.45 -4.30 31.36
C VAL A 185 39.42 -5.82 31.45
N ILE A 186 40.59 -6.46 31.39
CA ILE A 186 40.73 -7.90 31.64
C ILE A 186 41.11 -8.03 33.12
N GLY A 187 40.26 -8.68 33.91
CA GLY A 187 40.60 -9.03 35.29
C GLY A 187 41.73 -10.05 35.34
N GLY A 188 42.58 -9.98 36.37
CA GLY A 188 43.72 -10.89 36.51
C GLY A 188 43.31 -12.34 36.83
N GLY A 189 42.22 -12.55 37.56
CA GLY A 189 41.82 -13.90 37.97
C GLY A 189 41.11 -14.73 36.89
N THR A 190 41.28 -16.05 37.00
CA THR A 190 40.76 -17.05 36.04
C THR A 190 39.25 -16.96 35.86
N ALA A 191 38.48 -16.69 36.91
CA ALA A 191 37.02 -16.59 36.83
C ALA A 191 36.58 -15.39 35.95
N ASN A 192 37.23 -14.24 36.12
CA ASN A 192 36.99 -13.06 35.28
C ASN A 192 37.41 -13.31 33.83
N GLN A 193 38.52 -14.00 33.61
CA GLN A 193 38.98 -14.36 32.26
C GLN A 193 38.00 -15.30 31.55
N VAL A 194 37.45 -16.31 32.26
CA VAL A 194 36.43 -17.22 31.70
C VAL A 194 35.14 -16.47 31.40
N LEU A 195 34.65 -15.64 32.32
CA LEU A 195 33.45 -14.81 32.11
C LEU A 195 33.62 -13.84 30.95
N PHE A 196 34.78 -13.19 30.85
CA PHE A 196 35.08 -12.25 29.78
C PHE A 196 35.27 -12.99 28.44
N GLY A 197 35.92 -14.14 28.44
CA GLY A 197 36.08 -14.99 27.26
C GLY A 197 34.74 -15.47 26.70
N SER A 198 33.83 -15.95 27.57
CA SER A 198 32.48 -16.33 27.16
C SER A 198 31.68 -15.13 26.63
N TRP A 199 31.81 -13.97 27.28
CA TRP A 199 31.20 -12.72 26.81
C TRP A 199 31.73 -12.26 25.45
N MET A 200 33.03 -12.38 25.18
CA MET A 200 33.60 -12.04 23.88
C MET A 200 33.07 -12.96 22.77
N ILE A 201 32.98 -14.27 23.03
CA ILE A 201 32.41 -15.23 22.07
C ILE A 201 30.94 -14.87 21.80
N ALA A 202 30.15 -14.63 22.86
CA ALA A 202 28.76 -14.22 22.73
C ALA A 202 28.61 -12.92 21.93
N SER A 203 29.44 -11.91 22.23
CA SER A 203 29.46 -10.62 21.52
C SER A 203 29.81 -10.79 20.03
N PHE A 204 30.75 -11.67 19.70
CA PHE A 204 31.13 -11.98 18.32
C PHE A 204 29.96 -12.59 17.54
N PHE A 205 29.30 -13.62 18.08
CA PHE A 205 28.12 -14.21 17.43
C PHE A 205 26.97 -13.21 17.32
N PHE A 206 26.74 -12.43 18.38
CA PHE A 206 25.72 -11.40 18.40
C PHE A 206 25.94 -10.37 17.28
N MET A 207 27.14 -9.80 17.14
CA MET A 207 27.42 -8.82 16.10
C MET A 207 27.35 -9.39 14.68
N ASN A 208 27.76 -10.65 14.49
CA ASN A 208 27.58 -11.33 13.20
C ASN A 208 26.10 -11.51 12.86
N PHE A 209 25.28 -11.88 13.86
CA PHE A 209 23.83 -12.00 13.71
C PHE A 209 23.18 -10.64 13.38
N VAL A 210 23.53 -9.58 14.13
CA VAL A 210 23.07 -8.20 13.87
C VAL A 210 23.42 -7.78 12.46
N THR A 211 24.68 -7.96 12.05
CA THR A 211 25.17 -7.55 10.72
C THR A 211 24.46 -8.33 9.61
N THR A 212 24.24 -9.62 9.80
CA THR A 212 23.54 -10.47 8.81
C THR A 212 22.08 -10.07 8.68
N SER A 213 21.42 -9.83 9.80
CA SER A 213 20.01 -9.41 9.84
C SER A 213 19.81 -8.00 9.29
N LEU A 214 20.75 -7.08 9.56
CA LEU A 214 20.75 -5.75 8.96
C LEU A 214 20.94 -5.85 7.44
N LYS A 215 21.88 -6.68 6.98
CA LYS A 215 22.08 -6.91 5.54
C LYS A 215 20.83 -7.48 4.88
N SER A 216 20.19 -8.50 5.46
CA SER A 216 18.96 -9.08 4.89
C SER A 216 17.79 -8.09 4.90
N GLY A 217 17.62 -7.33 5.98
CA GLY A 217 16.59 -6.28 6.09
C GLY A 217 16.79 -5.11 5.13
N LEU A 218 18.05 -4.78 4.80
CA LEU A 218 18.36 -3.77 3.79
C LEU A 218 18.19 -4.29 2.35
N LEU A 219 18.37 -5.60 2.13
CA LEU A 219 18.20 -6.23 0.83
C LEU A 219 16.72 -6.39 0.43
N ILE A 220 15.84 -6.66 1.40
CA ILE A 220 14.43 -6.93 1.13
C ILE A 220 13.59 -5.73 1.59
N GLN A 221 13.09 -4.96 0.63
CA GLN A 221 12.07 -3.96 0.92
C GLN A 221 10.73 -4.64 1.17
N LEU A 222 10.16 -4.45 2.37
CA LEU A 222 8.86 -5.01 2.72
C LEU A 222 7.78 -4.31 1.88
N PRO A 223 6.92 -5.07 1.18
CA PRO A 223 5.81 -4.47 0.43
C PRO A 223 4.87 -3.76 1.41
N TYR A 224 4.29 -2.64 0.98
CA TYR A 224 3.24 -2.00 1.74
C TYR A 224 2.06 -2.98 1.94
N PRO A 225 1.41 -3.04 3.12
CA PRO A 225 0.26 -3.90 3.35
C PRO A 225 -0.86 -3.64 2.34
N ARG A 226 -1.43 -4.70 1.78
CA ARG A 226 -2.44 -4.65 0.72
C ARG A 226 -3.64 -5.50 1.09
N PHE A 227 -4.78 -5.18 0.51
CA PHE A 227 -5.92 -6.09 0.47
C PHE A 227 -5.56 -7.25 -0.47
N GLU A 228 -5.72 -8.48 -0.02
CA GLU A 228 -5.50 -9.66 -0.85
C GLU A 228 -6.82 -10.26 -1.33
N THR A 229 -7.83 -10.19 -0.46
CA THR A 229 -9.13 -10.81 -0.63
C THR A 229 -10.29 -9.83 -0.43
N MET A 230 -11.46 -10.25 -0.91
CA MET A 230 -12.72 -9.55 -0.69
C MET A 230 -13.13 -9.51 0.80
N ALA A 231 -12.70 -10.51 1.58
CA ALA A 231 -12.93 -10.57 3.02
C ALA A 231 -12.14 -9.48 3.78
N ASP A 232 -10.93 -9.14 3.32
CA ASP A 232 -10.14 -8.06 3.92
C ASP A 232 -10.81 -6.70 3.78
N ILE A 233 -11.60 -6.51 2.72
CA ILE A 233 -12.37 -5.29 2.48
C ILE A 233 -13.64 -5.33 3.34
N SER A 234 -14.39 -6.44 3.32
CA SER A 234 -15.66 -6.55 4.06
C SER A 234 -15.50 -6.45 5.59
N THR A 235 -14.30 -6.74 6.11
CA THR A 235 -13.98 -6.59 7.54
C THR A 235 -13.66 -5.15 7.95
N LYS A 236 -13.42 -4.22 7.01
CA LYS A 236 -13.09 -2.81 7.29
C LYS A 236 -14.25 -1.89 6.91
N PRO A 237 -15.15 -1.53 7.85
CA PRO A 237 -16.35 -0.75 7.54
C PRO A 237 -16.07 0.68 7.05
N ASP A 238 -14.88 1.22 7.33
CA ASP A 238 -14.46 2.56 6.92
C ASP A 238 -14.01 2.63 5.46
N VAL A 239 -13.78 1.48 4.81
CA VAL A 239 -13.39 1.41 3.40
C VAL A 239 -14.65 1.40 2.53
N LYS A 240 -14.77 2.38 1.64
CA LYS A 240 -15.91 2.52 0.74
C LYS A 240 -15.72 1.63 -0.51
N PRO A 241 -16.56 0.61 -0.74
CA PRO A 241 -16.57 -0.10 -2.01
C PRO A 241 -17.29 0.76 -3.05
N MET A 242 -16.59 1.17 -4.11
CA MET A 242 -17.15 1.94 -5.22
C MET A 242 -17.39 1.04 -6.42
N MET A 243 -18.63 0.94 -6.89
CA MET A 243 -18.97 0.10 -8.04
C MET A 243 -20.18 0.60 -8.80
N ALA A 244 -20.29 0.21 -10.07
CA ALA A 244 -21.47 0.47 -10.87
C ALA A 244 -22.66 -0.37 -10.38
N HIS A 245 -23.87 0.17 -10.53
CA HIS A 245 -25.11 -0.54 -10.18
C HIS A 245 -25.20 -1.93 -10.78
N ILE A 246 -24.78 -2.12 -12.04
CA ILE A 246 -24.84 -3.42 -12.70
C ILE A 246 -23.95 -4.47 -12.02
N ILE A 247 -22.75 -4.08 -11.55
CA ILE A 247 -21.85 -4.96 -10.80
C ILE A 247 -22.48 -5.29 -9.44
N ALA A 248 -23.07 -4.28 -8.78
CA ALA A 248 -23.76 -4.49 -7.50
C ALA A 248 -24.93 -5.48 -7.64
N THR A 249 -25.69 -5.45 -8.74
CA THR A 249 -26.78 -6.41 -8.97
C THR A 249 -26.27 -7.85 -9.09
N VAL A 250 -25.13 -8.07 -9.73
CA VAL A 250 -24.48 -9.39 -9.80
C VAL A 250 -24.09 -9.87 -8.39
N PHE A 251 -23.54 -8.98 -7.57
CA PHE A 251 -23.16 -9.31 -6.19
C PHE A 251 -24.39 -9.59 -5.31
N LYS A 252 -25.47 -8.81 -5.45
CA LYS A 252 -26.75 -9.04 -4.75
C LYS A 252 -27.34 -10.40 -5.07
N ALA A 253 -27.24 -10.84 -6.33
CA ALA A 253 -27.73 -12.14 -6.77
C ALA A 253 -26.88 -13.32 -6.26
N THR A 254 -25.66 -13.05 -5.76
CA THR A 254 -24.73 -14.10 -5.33
C THR A 254 -24.88 -14.34 -3.81
N PRO A 255 -25.16 -15.58 -3.36
CA PRO A 255 -25.47 -15.89 -1.96
C PRO A 255 -24.20 -16.04 -1.08
N THR A 256 -23.22 -15.15 -1.22
CA THR A 256 -21.98 -15.19 -0.44
C THR A 256 -22.01 -14.11 0.64
N GLU A 257 -21.78 -14.48 1.90
CA GLU A 257 -21.80 -13.56 3.05
C GLU A 257 -20.86 -12.35 2.84
N THR A 258 -19.66 -12.57 2.29
CA THR A 258 -18.70 -11.51 1.95
C THR A 258 -19.30 -10.48 1.00
N TYR A 259 -20.04 -10.92 -0.03
CA TYR A 259 -20.65 -10.03 -1.01
C TYR A 259 -21.85 -9.30 -0.43
N GLN A 260 -22.66 -9.95 0.40
CA GLN A 260 -23.76 -9.29 1.10
C GLN A 260 -23.24 -8.19 2.03
N LYS A 261 -22.19 -8.44 2.81
CA LYS A 261 -21.51 -7.42 3.63
C LYS A 261 -20.98 -6.25 2.80
N LEU A 262 -20.41 -6.52 1.62
CA LEU A 262 -19.94 -5.47 0.71
C LEU A 262 -21.08 -4.66 0.12
N ILE A 263 -22.22 -5.29 -0.20
CA ILE A 263 -23.43 -4.59 -0.64
C ILE A 263 -24.00 -3.71 0.48
N GLU A 264 -24.06 -4.21 1.72
CA GLU A 264 -24.48 -3.40 2.87
C GLU A 264 -23.55 -2.20 3.08
N GLN A 265 -22.23 -2.37 2.91
CA GLN A 265 -21.27 -1.28 2.97
C GLN A 265 -21.47 -0.28 1.82
N LEU A 266 -21.68 -0.76 0.59
CA LEU A 266 -21.96 0.06 -0.59
C LEU A 266 -23.21 0.92 -0.38
N GLU A 267 -24.29 0.33 0.15
CA GLU A 267 -25.55 1.02 0.43
C GLU A 267 -25.40 2.03 1.57
N ARG A 268 -24.67 1.67 2.63
CA ARG A 268 -24.38 2.56 3.76
C ARG A 268 -23.61 3.80 3.34
N HIS A 269 -22.60 3.64 2.47
CA HIS A 269 -21.76 4.72 1.99
C HIS A 269 -22.33 5.46 0.77
N GLN A 270 -23.43 4.97 0.20
CA GLN A 270 -24.03 5.45 -1.06
C GLN A 270 -22.99 5.52 -2.19
N SER A 271 -22.06 4.58 -2.23
CA SER A 271 -20.89 4.62 -3.11
C SER A 271 -21.14 3.98 -4.49
N TYR A 272 -22.36 4.13 -5.00
CA TYR A 272 -22.67 3.78 -6.38
C TYR A 272 -22.05 4.81 -7.33
N THR A 273 -21.33 4.34 -8.34
CA THR A 273 -20.64 5.20 -9.30
C THR A 273 -21.15 4.96 -10.70
N ASN A 274 -21.37 6.05 -11.46
CA ASN A 274 -21.57 5.92 -12.90
C ASN A 274 -20.29 5.35 -13.53
N PRO A 275 -20.36 4.37 -14.46
CA PRO A 275 -19.18 3.86 -15.16
C PRO A 275 -18.29 4.95 -15.78
N ARG A 276 -18.86 6.06 -16.23
CA ARG A 276 -18.11 7.21 -16.78
C ARG A 276 -17.29 7.94 -15.71
N ASP A 277 -17.80 8.00 -14.49
CA ASP A 277 -17.25 8.80 -13.40
C ASP A 277 -16.33 7.98 -12.48
N MET A 278 -16.24 6.66 -12.69
CA MET A 278 -15.40 5.74 -11.91
C MET A 278 -13.94 6.15 -11.81
N PHE A 279 -13.44 6.90 -12.80
CA PHE A 279 -12.04 7.31 -12.87
C PHE A 279 -11.84 8.82 -12.68
N THR A 280 -12.73 9.46 -11.94
CA THR A 280 -12.63 10.89 -11.59
C THR A 280 -11.54 11.16 -10.55
N PRO A 281 -10.86 12.31 -10.61
CA PRO A 281 -9.82 12.68 -9.63
C PRO A 281 -10.29 12.57 -8.17
N GLU A 282 -11.56 12.85 -7.89
CA GLU A 282 -12.16 12.79 -6.55
C GLU A 282 -12.18 11.35 -6.00
N ILE A 283 -12.69 10.39 -6.78
CA ILE A 283 -12.68 8.97 -6.43
C ILE A 283 -11.25 8.49 -6.21
N TRP A 284 -10.35 8.90 -7.09
CA TRP A 284 -8.95 8.52 -7.00
C TRP A 284 -8.24 9.10 -5.78
N GLN A 285 -8.59 10.33 -5.37
CA GLN A 285 -8.06 10.92 -4.14
C GLN A 285 -8.56 10.18 -2.90
N GLU A 286 -9.83 9.74 -2.88
CA GLU A 286 -10.35 8.88 -1.82
C GLU A 286 -9.64 7.52 -1.75
N MET A 287 -9.41 6.91 -2.93
CA MET A 287 -8.61 5.69 -3.02
C MET A 287 -7.21 5.93 -2.47
N ALA A 288 -6.51 6.99 -2.93
CA ALA A 288 -5.13 7.32 -2.54
C ALA A 288 -4.97 7.48 -1.02
N GLY A 289 -6.01 8.00 -0.35
CA GLY A 289 -6.10 8.08 1.10
C GLY A 289 -6.37 6.75 1.82
N GLY A 290 -6.48 5.63 1.11
CA GLY A 290 -6.82 4.31 1.64
C GLY A 290 -8.27 4.18 2.10
N LYS A 291 -9.17 5.10 1.69
CA LYS A 291 -10.55 5.17 2.15
C LYS A 291 -11.55 4.51 1.20
N ALA A 292 -11.14 4.20 -0.02
CA ALA A 292 -12.00 3.61 -1.02
C ALA A 292 -11.30 2.50 -1.82
N VAL A 293 -12.10 1.58 -2.34
CA VAL A 293 -11.69 0.57 -3.32
C VAL A 293 -12.64 0.62 -4.51
N LEU A 294 -12.13 0.44 -5.72
CA LEU A 294 -12.90 0.58 -6.95
C LEU A 294 -13.06 -0.76 -7.66
N PHE A 295 -14.30 -1.13 -7.94
CA PHE A 295 -14.65 -2.31 -8.74
C PHE A 295 -14.80 -1.89 -10.19
N ALA A 296 -13.87 -2.32 -11.02
CA ALA A 296 -13.87 -2.04 -12.44
C ALA A 296 -13.28 -3.22 -13.21
N THR A 297 -13.50 -3.26 -14.51
CA THR A 297 -12.88 -4.30 -15.34
C THR A 297 -11.38 -4.05 -15.45
N GLN A 298 -10.59 -5.10 -15.71
CA GLN A 298 -9.17 -4.95 -15.99
C GLN A 298 -8.90 -3.94 -17.13
N LYS A 299 -9.69 -3.96 -18.19
CA LYS A 299 -9.46 -3.10 -19.35
C LYS A 299 -9.79 -1.64 -19.07
N MET A 300 -10.84 -1.35 -18.29
CA MET A 300 -11.13 0.01 -17.82
C MET A 300 -9.98 0.56 -16.99
N ALA A 301 -9.48 -0.24 -16.04
CA ALA A 301 -8.35 0.10 -15.20
C ALA A 301 -7.10 0.43 -16.04
N GLU A 302 -6.70 -0.47 -16.93
CA GLU A 302 -5.50 -0.31 -17.77
C GLU A 302 -5.61 0.88 -18.74
N SER A 303 -6.82 1.22 -19.18
CA SER A 303 -7.06 2.31 -20.12
C SER A 303 -7.06 3.68 -19.46
N CYS A 304 -7.70 3.79 -18.28
CA CYS A 304 -7.93 5.08 -17.63
C CYS A 304 -6.80 5.47 -16.68
N LEU A 305 -6.20 4.51 -15.97
CA LEU A 305 -5.23 4.77 -14.91
C LEU A 305 -3.97 5.54 -15.36
N PRO A 306 -3.36 5.28 -16.54
CA PRO A 306 -2.15 6.01 -16.96
C PRO A 306 -2.33 7.53 -17.03
N SER A 307 -3.53 8.00 -17.38
CA SER A 307 -3.84 9.42 -17.47
C SER A 307 -3.87 10.11 -16.10
N LEU A 308 -4.14 9.35 -15.04
CA LEU A 308 -4.29 9.84 -13.68
C LEU A 308 -2.98 9.76 -12.89
N CYS A 309 -2.09 8.82 -13.24
CA CYS A 309 -0.84 8.58 -12.52
C CYS A 309 -0.05 9.85 -12.13
N PRO A 310 0.13 10.88 -12.99
CA PRO A 310 0.90 12.07 -12.64
C PRO A 310 0.33 12.87 -11.47
N THR A 311 -0.98 12.79 -11.20
CA THR A 311 -1.64 13.60 -10.18
C THR A 311 -1.82 12.88 -8.84
N LEU A 312 -1.60 11.56 -8.79
CA LEU A 312 -2.00 10.74 -7.63
C LEU A 312 -1.05 10.84 -6.44
N GLY A 313 0.26 10.88 -6.68
CA GLY A 313 1.26 10.68 -5.62
C GLY A 313 1.13 9.31 -4.90
N ALA A 314 0.43 8.34 -5.51
CA ALA A 314 0.16 7.02 -4.96
C ALA A 314 0.25 5.94 -6.05
N TYR A 315 0.34 4.68 -5.63
CA TYR A 315 0.39 3.52 -6.51
C TYR A 315 -0.92 2.74 -6.45
N ALA A 316 -1.53 2.48 -7.60
CA ALA A 316 -2.69 1.60 -7.70
C ALA A 316 -2.26 0.14 -7.84
N TYR A 317 -3.05 -0.78 -7.31
CA TYR A 317 -2.88 -2.22 -7.49
C TYR A 317 -4.25 -2.88 -7.58
N ALA A 318 -4.31 -4.01 -8.28
CA ALA A 318 -5.47 -4.87 -8.28
C ALA A 318 -5.30 -6.00 -7.25
N LEU A 319 -6.36 -6.32 -6.52
CA LEU A 319 -6.43 -7.48 -5.63
C LEU A 319 -6.03 -8.77 -6.36
N LYS A 320 -5.50 -9.73 -5.62
CA LYS A 320 -5.09 -11.02 -6.19
C LYS A 320 -6.32 -11.82 -6.63
N GLU A 321 -7.33 -11.86 -5.77
CA GLU A 321 -8.64 -12.45 -6.01
C GLU A 321 -9.37 -11.76 -7.18
N ARG A 322 -10.02 -12.56 -8.02
CA ARG A 322 -10.91 -12.10 -9.10
C ARG A 322 -12.33 -12.49 -8.72
N PRO A 323 -13.14 -11.56 -8.16
CA PRO A 323 -14.44 -11.90 -7.60
C PRO A 323 -15.41 -12.48 -8.62
N TYR A 324 -15.27 -12.08 -9.89
CA TYR A 324 -16.17 -12.48 -10.95
C TYR A 324 -15.51 -12.37 -12.32
N GLN A 325 -15.82 -13.31 -13.22
CA GLN A 325 -15.49 -13.20 -14.64
C GLN A 325 -16.78 -12.90 -15.41
N MET A 326 -16.87 -11.69 -15.93
CA MET A 326 -18.01 -11.20 -16.70
C MET A 326 -17.99 -11.78 -18.11
N GLN A 327 -19.12 -12.32 -18.51
CA GLN A 327 -19.42 -12.65 -19.90
C GLN A 327 -20.04 -11.41 -20.53
N LEU A 328 -19.33 -10.77 -21.45
CA LEU A 328 -19.80 -9.55 -22.11
C LEU A 328 -20.54 -9.89 -23.39
N LEU A 329 -21.76 -9.39 -23.53
CA LEU A 329 -22.63 -9.65 -24.67
C LEU A 329 -23.45 -8.41 -25.07
N TRP A 330 -24.05 -8.44 -26.25
CA TRP A 330 -25.03 -7.45 -26.71
C TRP A 330 -26.43 -8.01 -26.46
N TYR A 331 -27.39 -7.16 -26.13
CA TYR A 331 -28.78 -7.58 -25.95
C TYR A 331 -29.62 -7.10 -27.14
N PHE A 332 -30.35 -8.01 -27.78
CA PHE A 332 -31.28 -7.71 -28.85
C PHE A 332 -32.67 -7.47 -28.29
N VAL A 333 -33.35 -6.43 -28.76
CA VAL A 333 -34.79 -6.29 -28.53
C VAL A 333 -35.50 -7.40 -29.31
N ARG A 334 -36.49 -8.04 -28.68
CA ARG A 334 -37.19 -9.22 -29.24
C ARG A 334 -37.86 -8.98 -30.59
N THR A 335 -38.05 -7.72 -30.98
CA THR A 335 -38.58 -7.33 -32.30
C THR A 335 -37.54 -7.48 -33.42
N VAL A 336 -36.26 -7.63 -33.11
CA VAL A 336 -35.20 -7.86 -34.10
C VAL A 336 -35.36 -9.26 -34.70
N PRO A 337 -35.43 -9.39 -36.05
CA PRO A 337 -35.56 -10.69 -36.71
C PRO A 337 -34.46 -11.67 -36.31
N LYS A 338 -34.83 -12.92 -36.02
CA LYS A 338 -33.89 -13.96 -35.57
C LYS A 338 -32.77 -14.22 -36.57
N GLU A 339 -33.06 -14.10 -37.86
CA GLU A 339 -32.07 -14.27 -38.93
C GLU A 339 -30.93 -13.23 -38.86
N ILE A 340 -31.23 -12.04 -38.36
CA ILE A 340 -30.25 -10.98 -38.13
C ILE A 340 -29.48 -11.25 -36.84
N GLN A 341 -30.18 -11.64 -35.76
CA GLN A 341 -29.53 -12.01 -34.49
C GLN A 341 -28.54 -13.17 -34.70
N ASP A 342 -28.96 -14.23 -35.40
CA ASP A 342 -28.13 -15.39 -35.72
C ASP A 342 -26.93 -15.01 -36.60
N ALA A 343 -27.12 -14.13 -37.59
CA ALA A 343 -26.02 -13.64 -38.42
C ALA A 343 -24.97 -12.86 -37.60
N ILE A 344 -25.41 -12.01 -36.67
CA ILE A 344 -24.51 -11.28 -35.75
C ILE A 344 -23.82 -12.24 -34.79
N ASN A 345 -24.53 -13.23 -34.24
CA ASN A 345 -23.99 -14.23 -33.32
C ASN A 345 -22.90 -15.08 -34.00
N ILE A 346 -23.18 -15.64 -35.18
CA ILE A 346 -22.21 -16.41 -35.98
C ILE A 346 -20.94 -15.59 -36.23
N ARG A 347 -21.10 -14.30 -36.60
CA ARG A 347 -19.95 -13.41 -36.82
C ARG A 347 -19.19 -13.11 -35.53
N THR A 348 -19.90 -12.89 -34.43
CA THR A 348 -19.28 -12.69 -33.10
C THR A 348 -18.44 -13.90 -32.71
N ASP A 349 -18.97 -15.11 -32.89
CA ASP A 349 -18.26 -16.36 -32.60
C ASP A 349 -17.02 -16.52 -33.48
N TRP A 350 -17.14 -16.27 -34.78
CA TRP A 350 -15.98 -16.26 -35.68
C TRP A 350 -14.91 -15.26 -35.20
N LEU A 351 -15.30 -14.05 -34.78
CA LEU A 351 -14.35 -13.06 -34.28
C LEU A 351 -13.61 -13.53 -33.02
N ASN A 352 -14.31 -14.22 -32.13
CA ASN A 352 -13.71 -14.77 -30.92
C ASN A 352 -12.75 -15.92 -31.23
N GLU A 353 -13.15 -16.83 -32.11
CA GLU A 353 -12.35 -17.99 -32.53
C GLU A 353 -11.05 -17.57 -33.21
N HIS A 354 -11.10 -16.56 -34.07
CA HIS A 354 -9.93 -16.06 -34.80
C HIS A 354 -8.98 -15.21 -33.94
N LYS A 355 -9.37 -14.89 -32.69
CA LYS A 355 -8.61 -14.01 -31.77
C LYS A 355 -8.16 -12.72 -32.45
N THR A 356 -8.97 -12.20 -33.36
CA THR A 356 -8.58 -11.07 -34.20
C THR A 356 -8.28 -9.88 -33.29
N ARG A 357 -7.10 -9.27 -33.47
CA ARG A 357 -6.68 -8.12 -32.68
C ARG A 357 -7.41 -6.88 -33.18
N TRP A 358 -8.60 -6.63 -32.63
CA TRP A 358 -9.39 -5.43 -32.93
C TRP A 358 -8.89 -4.18 -32.19
N TYR A 359 -8.01 -4.37 -31.21
CA TYR A 359 -7.64 -3.36 -30.22
C TYR A 359 -6.12 -3.10 -30.17
N THR A 360 -5.43 -3.25 -31.31
CA THR A 360 -3.96 -3.18 -31.35
C THR A 360 -3.41 -1.77 -31.12
N ASP A 361 -4.21 -0.71 -31.33
CA ASP A 361 -3.71 0.67 -31.30
C ASP A 361 -3.81 1.39 -29.95
N TYR A 362 -4.66 0.94 -29.03
CA TYR A 362 -4.72 1.58 -27.71
C TYR A 362 -3.66 1.03 -26.75
N LYS A 363 -3.25 -0.24 -26.92
CA LYS A 363 -2.17 -0.85 -26.13
C LYS A 363 -0.84 -0.13 -26.30
N THR A 364 -0.57 0.49 -27.45
CA THR A 364 0.68 1.21 -27.73
C THR A 364 0.73 2.60 -27.09
N ILE A 365 -0.41 3.26 -26.83
CA ILE A 365 -0.44 4.60 -26.23
C ILE A 365 -0.32 4.52 -24.69
N ALA A 366 -0.94 3.53 -24.06
CA ALA A 366 -0.91 3.37 -22.59
C ALA A 366 0.42 2.80 -22.05
N GLN A 367 1.23 2.16 -22.89
CA GLN A 367 2.40 1.39 -22.42
C GLN A 367 3.62 2.24 -22.03
N ASN A 368 3.69 3.52 -22.40
CA ASN A 368 5.00 4.16 -22.48
C ASN A 368 5.35 5.25 -21.47
N ARG A 369 4.47 5.74 -20.57
CA ARG A 369 4.87 6.94 -19.78
C ARG A 369 4.63 7.01 -18.27
N TYR A 370 3.71 6.30 -17.63
CA TYR A 370 3.57 6.42 -16.17
C TYR A 370 3.03 5.13 -15.52
N PHE A 371 3.91 4.34 -14.90
CA PHE A 371 3.53 3.13 -14.15
C PHE A 371 3.27 3.48 -12.67
N CYS A 372 2.14 4.13 -12.38
CA CYS A 372 1.60 4.12 -11.01
C CYS A 372 0.84 2.81 -10.71
N TYR A 373 0.66 1.93 -11.70
CA TYR A 373 0.06 0.62 -11.52
C TYR A 373 1.11 -0.44 -11.12
N LEU A 374 0.93 -1.05 -9.96
CA LEU A 374 1.69 -2.22 -9.54
C LEU A 374 1.24 -3.45 -10.33
N ARG A 375 1.89 -3.66 -11.48
CA ARG A 375 1.62 -4.84 -12.30
C ARG A 375 2.00 -6.11 -11.54
N LYS A 376 1.09 -7.09 -11.50
CA LYS A 376 1.31 -8.44 -10.93
C LYS A 376 2.52 -9.18 -11.55
N GLU A 377 3.00 -8.72 -12.70
CA GLU A 377 4.08 -9.33 -13.49
C GLU A 377 5.47 -8.74 -13.23
N ALA A 378 5.67 -7.97 -12.16
CA ALA A 378 7.02 -7.70 -11.63
C ALA A 378 7.71 -8.96 -11.04
N ARG A 379 7.42 -10.15 -11.59
CA ARG A 379 8.15 -11.41 -11.38
C ARG A 379 9.58 -11.37 -11.95
N ALA A 380 10.07 -10.27 -12.51
CA ALA A 380 11.37 -10.25 -13.18
C ALA A 380 12.17 -8.93 -13.12
N GLN A 381 11.78 -7.91 -12.35
CA GLN A 381 12.73 -6.83 -12.00
C GLN A 381 13.32 -7.09 -10.61
N VAL A 382 13.88 -8.28 -10.45
CA VAL A 382 14.82 -8.61 -9.34
C VAL A 382 16.17 -7.91 -9.56
N SER A 383 16.36 -7.24 -10.71
CA SER A 383 17.62 -6.60 -11.10
C SER A 383 17.77 -5.13 -10.71
N ASP A 384 16.69 -4.46 -10.29
CA ASP A 384 16.76 -3.03 -9.98
C ASP A 384 17.24 -2.86 -8.54
N TYR A 385 18.56 -3.00 -8.38
CA TYR A 385 19.24 -2.64 -7.14
C TYR A 385 19.13 -1.13 -6.95
N GLU A 386 18.24 -0.71 -6.05
CA GLU A 386 18.18 0.69 -5.62
C GLU A 386 19.33 0.96 -4.65
N ALA A 387 20.14 1.98 -4.93
CA ALA A 387 21.20 2.39 -4.02
C ALA A 387 20.60 2.82 -2.67
N LEU A 388 21.27 2.49 -1.57
CA LEU A 388 20.82 2.89 -0.24
C LEU A 388 20.77 4.42 -0.14
N ASN A 389 19.63 4.94 0.30
CA ASN A 389 19.42 6.37 0.47
C ASN A 389 19.77 6.78 1.92
N VAL A 390 20.33 7.97 2.11
CA VAL A 390 20.62 8.55 3.45
C VAL A 390 19.37 8.57 4.32
N GLY A 391 18.18 8.76 3.74
CA GLY A 391 16.91 8.70 4.48
C GLY A 391 16.69 7.38 5.22
N GLN A 392 17.23 6.27 4.70
CA GLN A 392 17.16 4.96 5.33
C GLN A 392 18.03 4.88 6.60
N PHE A 393 19.12 5.64 6.67
CA PHE A 393 19.98 5.70 7.85
C PHE A 393 19.57 6.77 8.86
N SER A 394 18.49 7.52 8.60
CA SER A 394 18.06 8.62 9.47
C SER A 394 17.86 8.24 10.94
N PRO A 395 17.32 7.06 11.32
CA PRO A 395 17.17 6.71 12.75
C PRO A 395 18.53 6.58 13.45
N PHE A 396 19.55 6.01 12.79
CA PHE A 396 20.89 5.86 13.35
C PHE A 396 21.60 7.22 13.51
N ILE A 397 21.44 8.10 12.52
CA ILE A 397 21.99 9.47 12.59
C ILE A 397 21.33 10.24 13.73
N LEU A 398 20.01 10.16 13.88
CA LEU A 398 19.27 10.80 14.97
C LEU A 398 19.70 10.24 16.34
N LEU A 399 19.81 8.92 16.47
CA LEU A 399 20.28 8.28 17.70
C LEU A 399 21.69 8.75 18.07
N TYR A 400 22.61 8.79 17.10
CA TYR A 400 23.97 9.29 17.30
C TYR A 400 23.99 10.74 17.79
N LEU A 401 23.17 11.61 17.19
CA LEU A 401 23.05 13.02 17.59
C LEU A 401 22.49 13.16 19.02
N VAL A 402 21.46 12.39 19.36
CA VAL A 402 20.87 12.38 20.71
C VAL A 402 21.89 11.91 21.76
N CYS A 403 22.58 10.80 21.51
CA CYS A 403 23.60 10.26 22.42
C CYS A 403 24.78 11.23 22.59
N SER A 404 25.23 11.85 21.50
CA SER A 404 26.31 12.85 21.53
C SER A 404 25.89 14.10 22.30
N GLY A 405 24.66 14.59 22.08
CA GLY A 405 24.08 15.68 22.86
C GLY A 405 24.00 15.37 24.35
N ALA A 406 23.54 14.17 24.72
CA ALA A 406 23.48 13.72 26.12
C ALA A 406 24.87 13.64 26.76
N ALA A 407 25.89 13.17 26.04
CA ALA A 407 27.27 13.14 26.51
C ALA A 407 27.83 14.55 26.77
N ILE A 408 27.62 15.49 25.84
CA ILE A 408 28.05 16.89 26.00
C ILE A 408 27.35 17.53 27.19
N LEU A 409 26.03 17.35 27.33
CA LEU A 409 25.27 17.87 28.46
C LEU A 409 25.74 17.31 29.80
N SER A 410 26.05 16.01 29.86
CA SER A 410 26.58 15.36 31.06
C SER A 410 27.93 15.95 31.46
N PHE A 411 28.82 16.17 30.48
CA PHE A 411 30.11 16.82 30.71
C PHE A 411 29.98 18.26 31.21
N VAL A 412 29.07 19.05 30.61
CA VAL A 412 28.81 20.43 31.04
C VAL A 412 28.25 20.45 32.47
N ALA A 413 27.30 19.56 32.77
CA ALA A 413 26.72 19.44 34.11
C ALA A 413 27.79 19.07 35.15
N GLU A 414 28.67 18.12 34.85
CA GLU A 414 29.79 17.75 35.72
C GLU A 414 30.74 18.94 35.96
N ARG A 415 31.06 19.70 34.91
CA ARG A 415 31.90 20.90 35.02
C ARG A 415 31.27 21.99 35.89
N VAL A 416 29.97 22.22 35.74
CA VAL A 416 29.24 23.18 36.57
C VAL A 416 29.21 22.71 38.03
N TRP A 417 28.89 21.44 38.26
CA TRP A 417 28.89 20.83 39.59
C TRP A 417 30.25 20.95 40.28
N TYR A 418 31.33 20.62 39.56
CA TYR A 418 32.70 20.74 40.06
C TYR A 418 33.06 22.18 40.46
N ARG A 419 32.65 23.17 39.66
CA ARG A 419 32.84 24.59 39.99
C ARG A 419 32.07 25.01 41.24
N ILE A 420 30.83 24.54 41.40
CA ILE A 420 30.01 24.83 42.59
C ILE A 420 30.67 24.23 43.85
N GLN A 421 31.13 22.97 43.77
CA GLN A 421 31.80 22.33 44.90
C GLN A 421 33.11 23.02 45.27
N THR A 422 33.96 23.31 44.29
CA THR A 422 35.24 23.99 44.55
C THR A 422 35.04 25.42 45.07
N GLY A 423 34.06 26.15 44.56
CA GLY A 423 33.66 27.46 45.09
C GLY A 423 33.20 27.40 46.56
N ASN A 424 32.37 26.42 46.90
CA ASN A 424 31.93 26.19 48.28
C ASN A 424 33.09 25.84 49.23
N ILE A 425 34.07 25.06 48.75
CA ILE A 425 35.28 24.74 49.51
C ILE A 425 36.12 26.00 49.75
N HIS A 426 36.29 26.85 48.73
CA HIS A 426 36.99 28.13 48.88
C HIS A 426 36.29 29.06 49.87
N LEU A 427 34.97 29.19 49.80
CA LEU A 427 34.17 29.95 50.77
C LEU A 427 34.34 29.42 52.21
N LYS A 428 34.26 28.11 52.41
CA LYS A 428 34.51 27.48 53.73
C LYS A 428 35.94 27.72 54.23
N ARG A 429 36.95 27.67 53.35
CA ARG A 429 38.34 28.00 53.70
C ARG A 429 38.51 29.47 54.10
N ILE A 430 37.86 30.40 53.39
CA ILE A 430 37.89 31.83 53.72
C ILE A 430 37.20 32.10 55.07
N GLN A 431 36.04 31.49 55.31
CA GLN A 431 35.30 31.63 56.57
C GLN A 431 36.12 31.09 57.77
N THR A 432 36.74 29.91 57.63
CA THR A 432 37.59 29.33 58.69
C THR A 432 38.88 30.13 58.93
N ALA A 433 39.50 30.67 57.88
CA ALA A 433 40.65 31.57 58.01
C ALA A 433 40.28 32.89 58.72
N ASN A 434 39.14 33.48 58.39
CA ASN A 434 38.64 34.69 59.05
C ASN A 434 38.29 34.45 60.52
N ALA A 435 37.70 33.30 60.86
CA ALA A 435 37.43 32.92 62.25
C ALA A 435 38.73 32.79 63.08
N LYS A 436 39.78 32.18 62.52
CA LYS A 436 41.11 32.11 63.16
C LYS A 436 41.73 33.50 63.36
N ARG A 437 41.61 34.41 62.40
CA ARG A 437 42.09 35.81 62.53
C ARG A 437 41.34 36.58 63.63
N ARG A 438 40.02 36.43 63.73
CA ARG A 438 39.22 37.06 64.80
C ARG A 438 39.63 36.56 66.19
N ARG A 439 39.84 35.25 66.38
CA ARG A 439 40.34 34.69 67.65
C ARG A 439 41.72 35.22 68.03
N ARG A 440 42.64 35.38 67.06
CA ARG A 440 43.96 35.98 67.34
C ARG A 440 43.85 37.43 67.81
N ARG A 441 43.03 38.26 67.16
CA ARG A 441 42.84 39.67 67.58
C ARG A 441 42.18 39.79 68.96
N ALA A 442 41.22 38.94 69.29
CA ALA A 442 40.60 38.92 70.61
C ALA A 442 41.60 38.50 71.72
N GLY A 443 42.50 37.55 71.44
CA GLY A 443 43.54 37.16 72.40
C GLY A 443 44.61 38.24 72.65
N THR A 444 44.88 39.11 71.67
CA THR A 444 45.85 40.22 71.84
C THR A 444 45.30 41.38 72.66
N GLN A 445 43.97 41.53 72.78
CA GLN A 445 43.34 42.58 73.60
C GLN A 445 43.19 42.21 75.08
N VAL A 446 43.53 40.99 75.49
CA VAL A 446 43.46 40.54 76.90
C VAL A 446 44.83 40.61 77.59
N PHE A 447 45.88 41.02 76.88
CA PHE A 447 47.26 41.15 77.39
C PHE A 447 47.79 42.58 77.43
N ILE A 448 46.89 43.56 77.37
CA ILE A 448 47.15 44.99 77.68
C ILE A 448 46.17 45.35 78.79
#